data_AF-A0A537BNM9-F1
#
_entry.id   AF-A0A537BNM9-F1
#
_cell.length_a   1.000
_cell.length_b   1.000
_cell.length_c   1.000
_cell.angle_alpha   90.00
_cell.angle_beta   90.00
_cell.angle_gamma   90.00
#
_symmetry.space_group_name_H-M   'P 1'
#
loop_
_entity.id
_entity.type
_entity.pdbx_description
1 polymer ?
#
loop_
_entity_poly.entity_id
_entity_poly.type
_entity_poly.pdbx_seq_one_letter_code
_entity_poly.pdbx_strand_id
1 'polypeptide(L)' 'MIKRLLLASLLGLSASTCTDQRSHTQAVYMLIDTSGTYAQEVGKAQRIINYLLGTLQSGDSLAVARVKTRSFSEKDIIA' A
#
# COMPACT_ATOMS: atom_id res chain seq x y z
N MET A 1 10.97 12.81 45.67
CA MET A 1 11.22 13.26 44.29
C MET A 1 11.76 12.14 43.39
N ILE A 2 12.85 11.47 43.75
CA ILE A 2 13.50 10.41 42.95
C ILE A 2 12.56 9.24 42.55
N LYS A 3 11.71 8.75 43.45
CA LYS A 3 10.73 7.68 43.12
C LYS A 3 9.70 8.09 42.05
N ARG A 4 9.33 9.37 41.98
CA ARG A 4 8.39 9.89 40.96
C ARG A 4 9.08 10.05 39.61
N LEU A 5 10.36 10.44 39.60
CA LEU A 5 11.19 10.45 38.39
C LEU A 5 11.37 9.03 37.81
N LEU A 6 11.64 8.04 38.67
CA LEU A 6 11.80 6.64 38.24
C LEU A 6 10.52 6.03 37.66
N LEU A 7 9.35 6.39 38.22
CA LEU A 7 8.06 5.95 37.66
C LEU A 7 7.77 6.59 36.31
N ALA A 8 8.11 7.87 36.14
CA ALA A 8 7.94 8.59 34.88
C ALA A 8 8.86 8.06 33.78
N SER A 9 10.10 7.69 34.10
CA SER A 9 11.00 7.06 33.15
C SER A 9 10.52 5.67 32.73
N LEU A 10 10.01 4.86 33.66
CA LEU A 10 9.51 3.52 33.35
C LEU A 10 8.26 3.57 32.44
N LEU A 11 7.39 4.56 32.64
CA LEU A 11 6.24 4.82 31.75
C LEU A 11 6.66 5.30 30.35
N GLY A 12 7.75 6.08 30.26
CA GLY A 12 8.32 6.54 29.00
C GLY A 12 8.91 5.40 28.15
N LEU A 13 9.53 4.40 28.79
CA LEU A 13 10.05 3.21 28.09
C LEU A 13 8.94 2.25 27.62
N SER A 14 7.75 2.24 28.26
CA SER A 14 6.62 1.46 27.73
C SER A 14 5.96 2.06 26.48
N ALA A 15 6.33 3.30 26.10
CA ALA A 15 5.85 3.96 24.90
C ALA A 15 6.72 3.70 23.66
N SER A 16 7.82 2.94 23.77
CA SER A 16 8.53 2.43 22.59
C SER A 16 7.70 1.33 21.94
N THR A 17 6.78 1.80 21.11
CA THR A 17 5.97 1.12 20.11
C THR A 17 6.59 -0.17 19.56
N CYS A 18 5.75 -1.20 19.48
CA CYS A 18 5.96 -2.40 18.69
C CYS A 18 5.95 -2.03 17.20
N THR A 19 7.10 -1.58 16.68
CA THR A 19 7.29 -1.40 15.24
C THR A 19 7.41 -2.78 14.58
N ASP A 20 6.73 -2.97 13.45
CA ASP A 20 7.02 -4.11 12.58
C ASP A 20 8.49 -4.02 12.16
N GLN A 21 9.27 -5.07 12.44
CA GLN A 21 10.69 -5.14 12.10
C GLN A 21 10.92 -5.57 10.64
N ARG A 22 9.85 -5.96 9.92
CA ARG A 22 9.96 -6.31 8.51
C ARG A 22 10.22 -5.07 7.66
N SER A 23 11.05 -5.24 6.65
CA SER A 23 11.27 -4.22 5.62
C SER A 23 10.08 -4.22 4.65
N HIS A 24 9.23 -3.20 4.76
CA HIS A 24 8.15 -2.94 3.80
C HIS A 24 8.68 -2.00 2.72
N THR A 25 9.12 -2.60 1.62
CA THR A 25 9.65 -1.89 0.43
C THR A 25 9.17 -2.55 -0.85
N GLN A 26 8.05 -3.27 -0.79
CA GLN A 26 7.52 -3.99 -1.94
C GLN A 26 6.80 -2.99 -2.86
N ALA A 27 7.14 -3.02 -4.15
CA ALA A 27 6.46 -2.23 -5.16
C ALA A 27 5.60 -3.15 -6.04
N VAL A 28 4.29 -2.87 -6.10
CA VAL A 28 3.34 -3.56 -6.97
C VAL A 28 2.94 -2.62 -8.10
N TYR A 29 3.12 -3.08 -9.34
CA TYR A 29 2.69 -2.37 -10.53
C TYR A 29 1.61 -3.19 -11.26
N MET A 30 0.35 -2.75 -11.17
CA MET A 30 -0.79 -3.47 -11.72
C MET A 30 -1.20 -2.92 -13.08
N LEU A 31 -1.12 -3.74 -14.12
CA LEU A 31 -1.61 -3.41 -15.46
C LEU A 31 -3.04 -3.92 -15.65
N ILE A 32 -3.95 -3.02 -16.02
CA ILE A 32 -5.37 -3.33 -16.26
C ILE A 32 -5.64 -3.19 -17.75
N ASP A 33 -5.93 -4.30 -18.42
CA ASP A 33 -6.41 -4.29 -19.78
C ASP A 33 -7.88 -3.85 -19.82
N THR A 34 -8.14 -2.81 -20.59
CA THR A 34 -9.49 -2.27 -20.83
C THR A 34 -9.87 -2.34 -22.31
N SER A 35 -9.15 -3.14 -23.09
CA SER A 35 -9.41 -3.35 -24.51
C SER A 35 -10.68 -4.17 -24.73
N GLY A 36 -11.48 -3.78 -25.71
CA GLY A 36 -12.65 -4.54 -26.16
C GLY A 36 -13.58 -4.96 -25.02
N THR A 37 -13.81 -6.27 -24.89
CA THR A 37 -14.71 -6.83 -23.87
C THR A 37 -14.12 -6.81 -22.46
N TYR A 38 -12.81 -6.63 -22.29
CA TYR A 38 -12.17 -6.55 -20.97
C TYR A 38 -12.59 -5.32 -20.17
N ALA A 39 -13.05 -4.25 -20.83
CA ALA A 39 -13.63 -3.10 -20.17
C ALA A 39 -14.84 -3.46 -19.27
N GLN A 40 -15.57 -4.54 -19.61
CA GLN A 40 -16.71 -5.02 -18.82
C GLN A 40 -16.26 -5.66 -17.50
N GLU A 41 -14.98 -6.01 -17.38
CA GLU A 41 -14.39 -6.74 -16.26
C GLU A 41 -13.65 -5.84 -15.28
N VAL A 42 -13.71 -4.51 -15.46
CA VAL A 42 -13.05 -3.52 -14.57
C VAL A 42 -13.47 -3.70 -13.10
N GLY A 43 -14.69 -4.18 -12.85
CA GLY A 43 -15.15 -4.51 -11.49
C GLY A 43 -14.33 -5.61 -10.82
N LYS A 44 -13.73 -6.55 -11.57
CA LYS A 44 -12.81 -7.56 -11.03
C LYS A 44 -11.46 -6.90 -10.67
N ALA A 45 -10.95 -6.01 -11.51
CA ALA A 45 -9.73 -5.27 -11.22
C ALA A 45 -9.88 -4.40 -9.95
N GLN A 46 -11.01 -3.74 -9.77
CA GLN A 46 -11.31 -2.97 -8.56
C GLN A 46 -11.24 -3.82 -7.28
N ARG A 47 -11.71 -5.08 -7.32
CA ARG A 47 -11.63 -5.98 -6.16
C ARG A 47 -10.18 -6.31 -5.80
N ILE A 48 -9.32 -6.50 -6.81
CA ILE A 48 -7.89 -6.74 -6.59
C ILE A 48 -7.21 -5.48 -6.04
N ILE A 49 -7.54 -4.29 -6.56
CA ILE A 49 -7.03 -3.02 -6.01
C ILE A 49 -7.43 -2.88 -4.55
N ASN A 50 -8.70 -3.12 -4.20
CA ASN A 50 -9.17 -3.04 -2.82
C ASN A 50 -8.44 -4.04 -1.90
N TYR A 51 -8.17 -5.25 -2.40
CA TYR A 51 -7.38 -6.24 -1.67
C TYR A 51 -5.95 -5.72 -1.44
N LEU A 52 -5.27 -5.23 -2.48
CA LEU A 52 -3.91 -4.69 -2.37
C LEU A 52 -3.84 -3.52 -1.39
N LEU A 53 -4.78 -2.57 -1.47
CA LEU A 53 -4.88 -1.45 -0.53
C LEU A 53 -5.11 -1.89 0.92
N GLY A 54 -5.75 -3.05 1.15
CA GLY A 54 -5.96 -3.62 2.48
C GLY A 54 -4.80 -4.49 2.98
N THR A 55 -3.91 -4.94 2.10
CA THR A 55 -2.81 -5.86 2.46
C THR A 55 -1.43 -5.20 2.48
N LEU A 56 -1.20 -4.23 1.59
CA LEU A 56 0.07 -3.52 1.54
C LEU A 56 0.28 -2.74 2.84
N GLN A 57 1.50 -2.77 3.34
CA GLN A 57 1.86 -2.15 4.60
C GLN A 57 2.47 -0.76 4.36
N SER A 58 2.58 0.02 5.44
CA SER A 58 3.28 1.31 5.37
C SER A 58 4.72 1.09 4.92
N GLY A 59 5.10 1.71 3.80
CA GLY A 59 6.42 1.54 3.16
C GLY A 59 6.35 0.80 1.83
N ASP A 60 5.31 0.02 1.59
CA ASP A 60 5.04 -0.55 0.27
C ASP A 60 4.45 0.50 -0.69
N SER A 61 4.63 0.26 -1.99
CA SER A 61 4.16 1.13 -3.07
C SER A 61 3.22 0.39 -4.00
N LEU A 62 2.16 1.07 -4.45
CA LEU A 62 1.23 0.56 -5.46
C LEU A 62 1.07 1.57 -6.58
N ALA A 63 1.32 1.13 -7.81
CA ALA A 63 0.95 1.85 -9.01
C ALA A 63 0.00 0.99 -9.85
N VAL A 64 -1.00 1.63 -10.44
CA VAL A 64 -1.99 1.01 -11.32
C VAL A 64 -1.94 1.71 -12.66
N ALA A 65 -1.86 0.96 -13.75
CA ALA A 65 -1.86 1.52 -15.08
C ALA A 65 -2.87 0.83 -16.00
N ARG A 66 -3.51 1.63 -16.85
CA ARG A 66 -4.47 1.13 -17.83
C ARG A 66 -3.80 0.89 -19.18
N VAL A 67 -4.09 -0.26 -19.78
CA VAL A 67 -3.70 -0.60 -21.16
C VAL A 67 -4.96 -0.63 -22.03
N LYS A 68 -4.86 -0.03 -23.22
CA LYS A 68 -5.89 -0.09 -24.26
C LYS A 68 -5.36 -0.89 -25.44
N THR A 69 -6.24 -1.24 -26.38
CA THR A 69 -6.00 -2.18 -27.50
C THR A 69 -4.70 -1.97 -28.27
N ARG A 70 -4.19 -0.73 -28.39
CA ARG A 70 -3.00 -0.44 -29.21
C ARG A 70 -1.93 0.40 -28.53
N SER A 71 -2.16 0.90 -27.32
CA SER A 71 -1.17 1.75 -26.67
C SER A 71 -1.35 1.85 -25.16
N PHE A 72 -0.20 2.05 -24.55
CA PHE A 72 0.02 2.42 -23.16
C PHE A 72 0.85 3.71 -23.16
N SER A 73 0.59 4.62 -22.23
CA SER A 73 1.40 5.81 -22.02
C SER A 73 1.54 6.10 -20.53
N GLU A 74 2.57 6.84 -20.13
CA GLU A 74 2.76 7.26 -18.73
C GLU A 74 1.55 8.04 -18.18
N LYS A 75 0.77 8.68 -19.06
CA LYS A 75 -0.47 9.39 -18.69
C LYS A 75 -1.57 8.46 -18.17
N ASP A 76 -1.45 7.15 -18.43
CA ASP A 76 -2.41 6.15 -18.00
C ASP A 76 -1.99 5.45 -16.69
N ILE A 77 -0.92 5.94 -16.01
CA ILE A 77 -0.44 5.47 -14.71
C ILE A 77 -1.02 6.32 -13.58
N ILE A 78 -1.42 5.66 -12.50
CA ILE A 78 -1.73 6.25 -11.18
C ILE A 78 -0.76 5.59 -10.19
N ALA A 79 0.05 6.38 -9.48
CA ALA A 79 1.08 5.91 -8.54
C ALA A 79 1.01 6.67 -7.21
#